data_AF-A0A1V3J5V5-F1
#
_entry.id   AF-A0A1V3J5V5-F1
#
_cell.length_a   1.000
_cell.length_b   1.000
_cell.length_c   1.000
_cell.angle_alpha   90.00
_cell.angle_beta   90.00
_cell.angle_gamma   90.00
#
_symmetry.space_group_name_H-M   'P 1'
#
loop_
_entity.id
_entity.type
_entity.pdbx_description
1 polymer ?
#
loop_
_entity_poly.entity_id
_entity_poly.type
_entity_poly.pdbx_seq_one_letter_code
_entity_poly.pdbx_strand_id
1 'polypeptide(L)'
;MKITDQQLLDYIWDETLSAIVRNTFVRYIGNELGTYSLDVATSEPSGFAVLHRINLYAGAPLSQSRFRTRIKKLISQGDLLPRLGYDGRSFVINSIHLAPAVLKAVKLWQEAGLPFGYEGEGYIKSCKTIPAEGLDLFALSQGFYQILRKEYPSYM
;
A
#
# COMPACT_ATOMS: atom_id res chain seq x y z
N MET A 1 27.25 -6.21 10.33
CA MET A 1 26.03 -6.84 10.90
C MET A 1 25.32 -7.62 9.79
N LYS A 2 24.92 -8.88 10.01
CA LYS A 2 24.14 -9.65 9.01
C LYS A 2 22.65 -9.42 9.29
N ILE A 3 21.90 -9.03 8.28
CA ILE A 3 20.45 -8.81 8.38
C ILE A 3 19.72 -10.12 8.22
N THR A 4 18.76 -10.39 9.10
CA THR A 4 17.96 -11.62 9.09
C THR A 4 16.84 -11.55 8.04
N ASP A 5 16.23 -12.69 7.75
CA ASP A 5 14.98 -12.71 6.94
C ASP A 5 13.89 -11.87 7.61
N GLN A 6 13.73 -12.03 8.93
CA GLN A 6 12.70 -11.33 9.69
C GLN A 6 12.87 -9.81 9.61
N GLN A 7 14.08 -9.29 9.82
CA GLN A 7 14.33 -7.86 9.71
C GLN A 7 14.03 -7.31 8.31
N LEU A 8 14.22 -8.12 7.28
CA LEU A 8 13.85 -7.73 5.92
C LEU A 8 12.33 -7.73 5.72
N LEU A 9 11.63 -8.72 6.28
CA LEU A 9 10.17 -8.80 6.23
C LEU A 9 9.53 -7.66 7.04
N ASP A 10 10.09 -7.29 8.19
CA ASP A 10 9.66 -6.13 8.98
C ASP A 10 9.79 -4.84 8.16
N TYR A 11 10.93 -4.65 7.47
CA TYR A 11 11.11 -3.53 6.53
C TYR A 11 10.09 -3.54 5.39
N ILE A 12 9.88 -4.71 4.75
CA ILE A 12 8.88 -4.86 3.69
C ILE A 12 7.47 -4.57 4.21
N TRP A 13 7.17 -4.92 5.46
CA TRP A 13 5.89 -4.65 6.09
C TRP A 13 5.65 -3.16 6.28
N ASP A 14 6.64 -2.42 6.78
CA ASP A 14 6.57 -0.96 6.92
C ASP A 14 6.33 -0.28 5.55
N GLU A 15 7.02 -0.74 4.51
CA GLU A 15 6.84 -0.26 3.13
C GLU A 15 5.47 -0.64 2.56
N THR A 16 4.94 -1.81 2.95
CA THR A 16 3.60 -2.28 2.55
C THR A 16 2.53 -1.40 3.16
N LEU A 17 2.58 -1.12 4.47
CA LEU A 17 1.64 -0.22 5.13
C LEU A 17 1.68 1.19 4.53
N SER A 18 2.89 1.69 4.26
CA SER A 18 3.08 2.98 3.59
C SER A 18 2.48 2.99 2.18
N ALA A 19 2.64 1.90 1.43
CA ALA A 19 2.04 1.75 0.10
C ALA A 19 0.51 1.68 0.18
N ILE A 20 -0.05 0.92 1.12
CA ILE A 20 -1.50 0.85 1.35
C ILE A 20 -2.07 2.25 1.58
N VAL A 21 -1.47 3.05 2.47
CA VAL A 21 -1.96 4.41 2.73
C VAL A 21 -1.91 5.25 1.46
N ARG A 22 -0.81 5.22 0.72
CA ARG A 22 -0.65 6.00 -0.52
C ARG A 22 -1.59 5.58 -1.64
N ASN A 23 -1.86 4.28 -1.75
CA ASN A 23 -2.60 3.72 -2.87
C ASN A 23 -4.12 3.68 -2.60
N THR A 24 -4.55 3.89 -1.36
CA THR A 24 -5.97 3.90 -0.97
C THR A 24 -6.63 5.28 -1.08
N PHE A 25 -5.90 6.31 -1.50
CA PHE A 25 -6.51 7.52 -2.03
C PHE A 25 -6.23 7.65 -3.53
N VAL A 26 -7.18 8.24 -4.25
CA VAL A 26 -7.13 8.46 -5.69
C VAL A 26 -6.66 9.88 -5.95
N ARG A 27 -5.69 10.06 -6.86
CA ARG A 27 -5.36 11.36 -7.45
C ARG A 27 -5.97 11.42 -8.85
N TYR A 28 -6.85 12.38 -9.08
CA TYR A 28 -7.49 12.61 -10.36
C TYR A 28 -6.83 13.76 -11.13
N ILE A 29 -7.14 13.87 -12.42
CA ILE A 29 -6.68 14.98 -13.27
C ILE A 29 -7.17 16.30 -12.64
N GLY A 30 -6.31 17.32 -12.62
CA GLY A 30 -6.64 18.62 -12.01
C GLY A 30 -6.29 18.74 -10.53
N ASN A 31 -5.49 17.81 -9.98
CA ASN A 31 -5.08 17.82 -8.56
C ASN A 31 -6.24 17.61 -7.58
N GLU A 32 -7.23 16.81 -8.01
CA GLU A 32 -8.35 16.40 -7.17
C GLU A 32 -8.08 15.05 -6.50
N LEU A 33 -8.73 14.82 -5.36
CA LEU A 33 -8.54 13.64 -4.54
C LEU A 33 -9.86 12.99 -4.16
N GLY A 34 -9.87 11.66 -4.16
CA GLY A 34 -10.94 10.86 -3.60
C GLY A 34 -10.39 9.62 -2.92
N THR A 35 -11.28 8.71 -2.54
CA THR A 35 -10.89 7.37 -2.05
C THR A 35 -11.87 6.31 -2.56
N TYR A 36 -11.58 5.06 -2.24
CA TYR A 36 -12.32 3.91 -2.71
C TYR A 36 -13.53 3.64 -1.82
N SER A 37 -14.57 3.00 -2.37
CA SER A 37 -15.59 2.38 -1.52
C SER A 37 -15.00 1.16 -0.83
N LEU A 38 -15.58 0.77 0.31
CA LEU A 38 -15.11 -0.40 1.06
C LEU A 38 -15.23 -1.68 0.23
N ASP A 39 -16.27 -1.82 -0.60
CA ASP A 39 -16.48 -2.97 -1.49
C ASP A 39 -15.37 -3.10 -2.55
N VAL A 40 -14.95 -1.98 -3.13
CA VAL A 40 -13.83 -1.98 -4.09
C VAL A 40 -12.54 -2.34 -3.37
N ALA A 41 -12.32 -1.77 -2.19
CA ALA A 41 -11.11 -1.99 -1.39
C ALA A 41 -10.94 -3.47 -0.95
N THR A 42 -12.03 -4.19 -0.70
CA THR A 42 -12.01 -5.60 -0.28
C THR A 42 -11.99 -6.58 -1.43
N SER A 43 -12.37 -6.18 -2.64
CA SER A 43 -12.39 -7.06 -3.81
C SER A 43 -11.00 -7.59 -4.20
N GLU A 44 -9.96 -6.76 -4.11
CA GLU A 44 -8.58 -7.13 -4.42
C GLU A 44 -7.60 -6.28 -3.57
N PRO A 45 -7.49 -6.54 -2.25
CA PRO A 45 -6.69 -5.73 -1.34
C PRO A 45 -5.20 -5.74 -1.69
N SER A 46 -4.74 -6.81 -2.35
CA SER A 46 -3.34 -6.93 -2.75
C SER A 46 -2.93 -5.84 -3.77
N GLY A 47 -3.88 -5.32 -4.55
CA GLY A 47 -3.65 -4.24 -5.51
C GLY A 47 -3.13 -2.96 -4.85
N PHE A 48 -3.53 -2.69 -3.61
CA PHE A 48 -3.09 -1.55 -2.82
C PHE A 48 -1.72 -1.76 -2.16
N ALA A 49 -1.32 -3.02 -2.00
CA ALA A 49 -0.12 -3.44 -1.26
C ALA A 49 1.06 -3.81 -2.17
N VAL A 50 0.93 -3.68 -3.50
CA VAL A 50 2.00 -4.05 -4.43
C VAL A 50 3.22 -3.17 -4.22
N LEU A 51 4.36 -3.81 -3.98
CA LEU A 51 5.66 -3.16 -3.93
C LEU A 51 6.47 -3.51 -5.16
N HIS A 52 7.25 -2.54 -5.65
CA HIS A 52 8.27 -2.76 -6.66
C HIS A 52 9.64 -2.73 -6.01
N ARG A 53 10.42 -3.79 -6.20
CA ARG A 53 11.75 -3.98 -5.63
C ARG A 53 12.68 -2.78 -5.86
N ILE A 54 12.59 -2.15 -7.02
CA ILE A 54 13.44 -1.00 -7.39
C ILE A 54 13.19 0.23 -6.51
N ASN A 55 11.95 0.42 -6.05
CA ASN A 55 11.57 1.53 -5.19
C ASN A 55 12.03 1.32 -3.75
N LEU A 56 12.40 0.08 -3.38
CA LEU A 56 12.85 -0.26 -2.03
C LEU A 56 14.36 -0.12 -1.85
N TYR A 57 15.14 0.03 -2.92
CA TYR A 57 16.60 0.01 -2.83
C TYR A 57 17.19 1.14 -1.98
N ALA A 58 16.55 2.31 -1.95
CA ALA A 58 17.04 3.46 -1.19
C ALA A 58 16.90 3.25 0.33
N GLY A 59 15.85 2.55 0.77
CA GLY A 59 15.61 2.22 2.18
C GLY A 59 16.14 0.84 2.59
N ALA A 60 16.44 -0.02 1.61
CA ALA A 60 16.86 -1.39 1.87
C ALA A 60 18.21 -1.43 2.60
N PRO A 61 18.32 -2.21 3.68
CA PRO A 61 19.54 -2.25 4.47
C PRO A 61 20.59 -3.22 3.88
N LEU A 62 20.48 -3.51 2.57
CA LEU A 62 21.30 -4.45 1.80
C LEU A 62 21.69 -3.84 0.45
N SER A 63 22.81 -4.28 -0.11
CA SER A 63 23.11 -3.97 -1.52
C SER A 63 22.03 -4.54 -2.45
N GLN A 64 21.78 -3.88 -3.59
CA GLN A 64 20.71 -4.25 -4.53
C GLN A 64 20.76 -5.73 -4.97
N SER A 65 21.97 -6.27 -5.18
CA SER A 65 22.16 -7.68 -5.56
C SER A 65 21.75 -8.63 -4.43
N ARG A 66 22.17 -8.35 -3.19
CA ARG A 66 21.79 -9.14 -2.01
C ARG A 66 20.30 -9.05 -1.75
N PHE A 67 19.71 -7.85 -1.85
CA PHE A 67 18.28 -7.64 -1.71
C PHE A 67 17.50 -8.47 -2.73
N ARG A 68 17.88 -8.43 -4.02
CA ARG A 68 17.27 -9.24 -5.07
C ARG A 68 17.31 -10.74 -4.76
N THR A 69 18.46 -11.26 -4.35
CA THR A 69 18.60 -12.68 -3.98
C THR A 69 17.70 -13.02 -2.78
N ARG A 70 17.59 -12.12 -1.80
CA ARG A 70 16.74 -12.32 -0.62
C ARG A 70 15.25 -12.33 -0.97
N ILE A 71 14.78 -11.38 -1.78
CA ILE A 71 13.40 -11.34 -2.26
C ILE A 71 13.04 -12.64 -2.99
N LYS A 72 13.90 -13.14 -3.88
CA LYS A 72 13.66 -14.43 -4.57
C LYS A 72 13.52 -15.59 -3.59
N LYS A 73 14.35 -15.63 -2.55
CA LYS A 73 14.25 -16.65 -1.51
C LYS A 73 12.91 -16.54 -0.75
N LEU A 74 12.53 -15.34 -0.30
CA LEU A 74 11.27 -15.12 0.42
C LEU A 74 10.04 -15.47 -0.44
N ILE A 75 10.10 -15.22 -1.75
CA ILE A 75 9.07 -15.68 -2.69
C ILE A 75 8.98 -17.21 -2.72
N SER A 76 10.12 -17.89 -2.82
CA SER A 76 10.14 -19.37 -2.84
C SER A 76 9.65 -20.00 -1.52
N GLN A 77 9.72 -19.27 -0.42
CA GLN A 77 9.24 -19.69 0.90
C GLN A 77 7.75 -19.40 1.12
N GLY A 78 7.12 -18.61 0.25
CA GLY A 78 5.71 -18.21 0.37
C GLY A 78 5.47 -16.99 1.26
N ASP A 79 6.51 -16.37 1.79
CA ASP A 79 6.41 -15.14 2.60
C ASP A 79 6.05 -13.93 1.72
N LEU A 80 6.44 -13.96 0.44
CA LEU A 80 6.10 -12.96 -0.57
C LEU A 80 5.41 -13.62 -1.76
N LEU A 81 4.36 -13.01 -2.27
CA LEU A 81 3.64 -13.45 -3.45
C LEU A 81 4.05 -12.59 -4.67
N PRO A 82 4.53 -13.19 -5.77
CA PRO A 82 4.95 -12.43 -6.94
C PRO A 82 3.74 -11.75 -7.63
N ARG A 83 3.95 -10.54 -8.14
CA ARG A 83 2.95 -9.79 -8.92
C ARG A 83 3.58 -9.27 -10.22
N LEU A 84 2.78 -9.19 -11.28
CA LEU A 84 3.20 -8.72 -12.61
C LEU A 84 4.39 -9.54 -13.19
N GLY A 85 4.37 -10.86 -12.98
CA GLY A 85 5.38 -11.81 -13.47
C GLY A 85 6.15 -12.52 -12.36
N TYR A 86 6.97 -13.51 -12.74
CA TYR A 86 7.69 -14.40 -11.80
C TYR A 86 9.11 -13.92 -11.43
N ASP A 87 9.52 -12.74 -11.92
CA ASP A 87 10.91 -12.28 -11.79
C ASP A 87 11.23 -11.56 -10.46
N GLY A 88 10.23 -11.47 -9.58
CA GLY A 88 10.33 -10.83 -8.26
C GLY A 88 10.66 -9.33 -8.34
N ARG A 89 10.30 -8.66 -9.44
CA ARG A 89 10.35 -7.19 -9.53
C ARG A 89 9.19 -6.54 -8.78
N SER A 90 8.04 -7.19 -8.77
CA SER A 90 6.87 -6.74 -8.00
C SER A 90 6.34 -7.89 -7.17
N PHE A 91 5.93 -7.59 -5.95
CA PHE A 91 5.45 -8.58 -5.01
C PHE A 91 4.55 -7.94 -3.97
N VAL A 92 3.82 -8.79 -3.26
CA VAL A 92 3.00 -8.44 -2.10
C VAL A 92 3.40 -9.37 -0.97
N ILE A 93 3.50 -8.85 0.25
CA ILE A 93 3.76 -9.68 1.43
C ILE A 93 2.56 -10.59 1.70
N ASN A 94 2.80 -11.87 1.97
CA ASN A 94 1.74 -12.81 2.30
C ASN A 94 1.32 -12.59 3.76
N SER A 95 0.25 -11.83 3.96
CA SER A 95 -0.19 -11.42 5.30
C SER A 95 -1.71 -11.48 5.40
N ILE A 96 -2.19 -12.00 6.54
CA ILE A 96 -3.61 -11.97 6.91
C ILE A 96 -4.11 -10.54 7.16
N HIS A 97 -3.20 -9.60 7.43
CA HIS A 97 -3.52 -8.22 7.78
C HIS A 97 -3.69 -7.31 6.57
N LEU A 98 -3.45 -7.79 5.35
CA LEU A 98 -3.58 -6.96 4.14
C LEU A 98 -4.99 -6.37 3.98
N ALA A 99 -6.00 -7.23 3.98
CA ALA A 99 -7.39 -6.81 3.81
C ALA A 99 -7.86 -5.83 4.92
N PRO A 100 -7.67 -6.14 6.22
CA PRO A 100 -8.06 -5.20 7.27
C PRO A 100 -7.24 -3.90 7.26
N ALA A 101 -5.94 -3.92 6.95
CA ALA A 101 -5.13 -2.70 6.82
C ALA A 101 -5.60 -1.81 5.67
N VAL A 102 -5.93 -2.39 4.50
CA VAL A 102 -6.51 -1.66 3.36
C VAL A 102 -7.84 -1.03 3.73
N LEU A 103 -8.74 -1.80 4.34
CA LEU A 103 -10.02 -1.30 4.84
C LEU A 103 -9.85 -0.14 5.82
N LYS A 104 -8.91 -0.26 6.76
CA LYS A 104 -8.62 0.77 7.74
C LYS A 104 -8.09 2.03 7.08
N ALA A 105 -7.16 1.91 6.12
CA ALA A 105 -6.61 3.04 5.38
C ALA A 105 -7.69 3.79 4.59
N VAL A 106 -8.58 3.07 3.89
CA VAL A 106 -9.72 3.68 3.20
C VAL A 106 -10.63 4.43 4.17
N LYS A 107 -10.97 3.82 5.31
CA LYS A 107 -11.78 4.50 6.34
C LYS A 107 -11.12 5.76 6.87
N LEU A 108 -9.82 5.73 7.13
CA LEU A 108 -9.06 6.91 7.59
C LEU A 108 -9.12 8.05 6.56
N TRP A 109 -9.02 7.74 5.26
CA TRP A 109 -9.19 8.74 4.22
C TRP A 109 -10.61 9.29 4.14
N GLN A 110 -11.63 8.44 4.25
CA GLN A 110 -13.03 8.87 4.32
C GLN A 110 -13.31 9.76 5.53
N GLU A 111 -12.77 9.40 6.70
CA GLU A 111 -12.84 10.18 7.95
C GLU A 111 -12.11 11.53 7.83
N ALA A 112 -11.08 11.61 6.99
CA ALA A 112 -10.39 12.87 6.64
C ALA A 112 -11.16 13.74 5.64
N GLY A 113 -12.35 13.30 5.20
CA GLY A 113 -13.22 14.05 4.30
C GLY A 113 -13.02 13.75 2.82
N LEU A 114 -12.21 12.75 2.44
CA LEU A 114 -12.14 12.34 1.04
C LEU A 114 -13.45 11.66 0.62
N PRO A 115 -14.10 12.15 -0.44
CA PRO A 115 -15.28 11.49 -0.96
C PRO A 115 -14.92 10.18 -1.64
N PHE A 116 -15.91 9.31 -1.80
CA PHE A 116 -15.74 7.99 -2.41
C PHE A 116 -16.93 7.62 -3.29
N GLY A 117 -16.70 6.63 -4.17
CA GLY A 117 -17.68 6.18 -5.13
C GLY A 117 -17.75 7.08 -6.36
N TYR A 118 -18.86 6.98 -7.08
CA TYR A 118 -19.05 7.67 -8.35
C TYR A 118 -20.21 8.67 -8.29
N GLU A 119 -20.14 9.70 -9.11
CA GLU A 119 -21.22 10.63 -9.42
C GLU A 119 -21.55 10.59 -10.93
N GLY A 120 -22.76 11.03 -11.29
CA GLY A 120 -23.28 10.98 -12.66
C GLY A 120 -24.42 9.99 -12.87
N GLU A 121 -25.18 10.18 -13.95
CA GLU A 121 -26.28 9.31 -14.37
C GLU A 121 -25.90 8.46 -15.60
N GLY A 122 -26.41 7.23 -15.68
CA GLY A 122 -26.21 6.34 -16.83
C GLY A 122 -24.78 5.81 -16.98
N TYR A 123 -24.22 5.92 -18.20
CA TYR A 123 -22.89 5.39 -18.56
C TYR A 123 -21.73 6.33 -18.24
N ILE A 124 -22.00 7.60 -17.91
CA ILE A 124 -20.98 8.60 -17.55
C ILE A 124 -20.90 8.65 -16.03
N LYS A 125 -19.86 8.02 -15.48
CA LYS A 125 -19.58 8.00 -14.04
C LYS A 125 -18.19 8.58 -13.80
N SER A 126 -18.11 9.68 -13.06
CA SER A 126 -16.84 10.23 -12.55
C SER A 126 -16.62 9.79 -11.11
N CYS A 127 -15.37 9.62 -10.70
CA CYS A 127 -15.06 9.42 -9.30
C CYS A 127 -15.41 10.69 -8.52
N LYS A 128 -16.05 10.56 -7.36
CA LYS A 128 -16.22 11.71 -6.47
C LYS A 128 -14.85 12.13 -5.96
N THR A 129 -14.57 13.43 -6.05
CA THR A 129 -13.30 14.00 -5.60
C THR A 129 -13.49 15.39 -5.00
N ILE A 130 -12.47 15.88 -4.32
CA ILE A 130 -12.34 17.27 -3.84
C ILE A 130 -10.99 17.83 -4.28
N PRO A 131 -10.83 19.15 -4.44
CA PRO A 131 -9.51 19.73 -4.68
C PRO A 131 -8.54 19.36 -3.54
N ALA A 132 -7.29 19.06 -3.88
CA ALA A 132 -6.26 18.78 -2.87
C ALA A 132 -5.85 20.04 -2.07
N GLU A 133 -6.25 21.23 -2.51
CA GLU A 133 -5.92 22.47 -1.81
C GLU A 133 -6.44 22.45 -0.36
N GLY A 134 -5.54 22.65 0.60
CA GLY A 134 -5.86 22.64 2.03
C GLY A 134 -5.68 21.29 2.71
N LEU A 135 -5.39 20.21 1.98
CA LEU A 135 -5.04 18.92 2.57
C LEU A 135 -3.52 18.74 2.65
N ASP A 136 -2.99 18.61 3.87
CA ASP A 136 -1.62 18.17 4.09
C ASP A 136 -1.53 16.65 3.92
N LEU A 137 -1.40 16.20 2.66
CA LEU A 137 -1.33 14.78 2.34
C LEU A 137 -0.12 14.09 2.92
N PHE A 138 0.99 14.81 3.13
CA PHE A 138 2.16 14.23 3.75
C PHE A 138 1.89 13.94 5.23
N ALA A 139 1.39 14.94 5.97
CA ALA A 139 1.05 14.77 7.38
C ALA A 139 -0.04 13.71 7.59
N LEU A 140 -1.10 13.72 6.78
CA LEU A 140 -2.16 12.72 6.82
C LEU A 140 -1.64 11.32 6.52
N SER A 141 -0.85 11.15 5.44
CA SER A 141 -0.29 9.85 5.08
C SER A 141 0.63 9.30 6.18
N GLN A 142 1.46 10.16 6.76
CA GLN A 142 2.33 9.77 7.89
C GLN A 142 1.50 9.38 9.11
N GLY A 143 0.49 10.18 9.47
CA GLY A 143 -0.40 9.86 10.58
C GLY A 143 -1.12 8.52 10.40
N PHE A 144 -1.64 8.27 9.20
CA PHE A 144 -2.34 7.02 8.89
C PHE A 144 -1.42 5.82 8.88
N TYR A 145 -0.21 5.98 8.35
CA TYR A 145 0.83 4.95 8.47
C TYR A 145 1.11 4.59 9.93
N GLN A 146 1.25 5.58 10.83
CA GLN A 146 1.48 5.32 12.26
C GLN A 146 0.30 4.60 12.91
N ILE A 147 -0.94 4.94 12.55
CA ILE A 147 -2.13 4.23 13.01
C ILE A 147 -2.09 2.76 12.56
N LEU A 148 -1.87 2.52 11.26
CA LEU A 148 -1.77 1.16 10.73
C LEU A 148 -0.61 0.39 11.38
N ARG A 149 0.54 1.01 11.57
CA ARG A 149 1.73 0.38 12.17
C ARG A 149 1.51 -0.01 13.63
N LYS A 150 0.70 0.75 14.36
CA LYS A 150 0.29 0.45 15.73
C LYS A 150 -0.74 -0.68 15.78
N GLU A 151 -1.69 -0.68 14.86
CA GLU A 151 -2.79 -1.67 14.82
C GLU A 151 -2.31 -3.02 14.27
N TYR A 152 -1.39 -3.00 13.29
CA TYR A 152 -0.82 -4.15 12.62
C TYR A 152 0.71 -4.13 12.76
N PRO A 153 1.24 -4.44 13.96
CA PRO A 153 2.66 -4.25 14.24
C PRO A 153 3.59 -5.27 13.57
N SER A 154 3.03 -6.34 13.01
CA SER A 154 3.71 -7.40 12.30
C SER A 154 2.86 -7.81 11.09
N TYR A 155 3.49 -8.40 10.08
CA TYR A 155 2.79 -8.97 8.93
C TYR A 155 2.11 -10.31 9.25
N MET A 156 2.51 -10.97 10.35
CA MET A 156 1.87 -12.20 10.85
C MET A 156 0.68 -11.90 11.75
#